data_AF-A0A2V1E6F8-F1
#
_entry.id   AF-A0A2V1E6F8-F1
#
_cell.length_a   1.000
_cell.length_b   1.000
_cell.length_c   1.000
_cell.angle_alpha   90.00
_cell.angle_beta   90.00
_cell.angle_gamma   90.00
#
_symmetry.space_group_name_H-M   'P 1'
#
loop_
_entity.id
_entity.type
_entity.pdbx_description
1 polymer ?
#
loop_
_entity_poly.entity_id
_entity_poly.type
_entity_poly.pdbx_seq_one_letter_code
_entity_poly.pdbx_strand_id
1 'polypeptide(L)'
;MPKGSSVSFGNLRPTSSPQCVFSAEHMNMYVTWLQQTCKLNVDATSAPFPNAREFNAFIRAQGPRYPQARAHCQHVRHPNDRFSKEYCPVCLFHIHINYIKFIDVAWDRKGGPYRKADADEEYAQIGRARHFARMELANHMHKVDALAEQERWWNTQNPKLDISGVYSCCQVQDMYRAWLNLPSPTPGAKPHGPKTVSWSADTKDFTRRSADEMDWEYNA
;
A
#
# COMPACT_ATOMS: atom_id res chain seq x y z
N MET A 1 -27.91 7.56 1.79
CA MET A 1 -26.83 6.66 2.25
C MET A 1 -26.50 5.67 1.14
N PRO A 2 -25.24 5.53 0.70
CA PRO A 2 -24.88 4.57 -0.34
C PRO A 2 -25.10 3.15 0.16
N LYS A 3 -25.82 2.32 -0.60
CA LYS A 3 -25.94 0.86 -0.36
C LYS A 3 -24.52 0.28 -0.30
N GLY A 4 -24.16 -0.31 0.85
CA GLY A 4 -22.84 -0.88 1.09
C GLY A 4 -22.53 -1.94 0.04
N SER A 5 -21.51 -1.69 -0.78
CA SER A 5 -20.93 -2.71 -1.64
C SER A 5 -20.45 -3.86 -0.75
N SER A 6 -21.00 -5.06 -0.92
CA SER A 6 -20.48 -6.23 -0.21
C SER A 6 -19.04 -6.45 -0.67
N VAL A 7 -18.10 -6.34 0.27
CA VAL A 7 -16.69 -6.61 0.00
C VAL A 7 -16.57 -8.12 -0.15
N SER A 8 -16.50 -8.61 -1.39
CA SER A 8 -16.24 -10.02 -1.66
C SER A 8 -14.76 -10.32 -1.45
N PHE A 9 -14.46 -11.23 -0.52
CA PHE A 9 -13.11 -11.64 -0.16
C PHE A 9 -12.58 -12.75 -1.10
N GLY A 10 -12.57 -12.48 -2.41
CA GLY A 10 -12.39 -13.48 -3.46
C GLY A 10 -10.98 -14.01 -3.74
N ASN A 11 -9.99 -13.79 -2.88
CA ASN A 11 -8.62 -14.31 -3.05
C ASN A 11 -8.12 -14.98 -1.75
N LEU A 12 -7.32 -16.04 -1.89
CA LEU A 12 -6.61 -16.70 -0.79
C LEU A 12 -5.83 -15.67 0.02
N ARG A 13 -6.25 -15.42 1.27
CA ARG A 13 -5.50 -14.57 2.20
C ARG A 13 -4.33 -15.36 2.79
N PRO A 14 -3.25 -14.68 3.20
CA PRO A 14 -2.29 -15.28 4.12
C PRO A 14 -3.01 -15.78 5.36
N THR A 15 -2.62 -16.96 5.84
CA THR A 15 -2.97 -17.43 7.19
C THR A 15 -2.21 -16.70 8.30
N SER A 16 -1.37 -15.73 7.94
CA SER A 16 -0.54 -14.97 8.88
C SER A 16 -1.37 -13.88 9.57
N SER A 17 -1.05 -13.63 10.84
CA SER A 17 -1.73 -12.60 11.63
C SER A 17 -1.38 -11.20 11.11
N PRO A 18 -2.34 -10.27 10.99
CA PRO A 18 -2.05 -8.86 10.66
C PRO A 18 -1.13 -8.18 11.68
N GLN A 19 -1.03 -8.73 12.90
CA GLN A 19 -0.15 -8.25 13.96
C GLN A 19 1.34 -8.30 13.58
N CYS A 20 1.72 -9.11 12.59
CA CYS A 20 3.12 -9.12 12.14
C CYS A 20 3.52 -7.81 11.44
N VAL A 21 2.54 -7.02 10.95
CA VAL A 21 2.79 -5.73 10.28
C VAL A 21 2.21 -4.55 11.07
N PHE A 22 1.05 -4.74 11.71
CA PHE A 22 0.43 -3.70 12.52
C PHE A 22 1.03 -3.63 13.92
N SER A 23 1.29 -2.41 14.39
CA SER A 23 1.49 -2.18 15.83
C SER A 23 0.24 -2.60 16.62
N ALA A 24 0.38 -2.82 17.93
CA ALA A 24 -0.78 -3.14 18.78
C ALA A 24 -1.89 -2.06 18.69
N GLU A 25 -1.51 -0.78 18.62
CA GLU A 25 -2.44 0.32 18.43
C GLU A 25 -3.15 0.23 17.07
N HIS A 26 -2.39 0.09 15.97
CA HIS A 26 -2.96 -0.05 14.63
C HIS A 26 -3.83 -1.29 14.49
N MET A 27 -3.51 -2.37 15.19
CA MET A 27 -4.30 -3.58 15.20
C MET A 27 -5.67 -3.34 15.84
N ASN A 28 -5.73 -2.65 16.98
CA ASN A 28 -7.00 -2.29 17.63
C ASN A 28 -7.84 -1.37 16.75
N MET A 29 -7.22 -0.39 16.09
CA MET A 29 -7.89 0.48 15.12
C MET A 29 -8.44 -0.33 13.93
N TYR A 30 -7.68 -1.31 13.43
CA TYR A 30 -8.08 -2.16 12.31
C TYR A 30 -9.26 -3.07 12.67
N VAL A 31 -9.22 -3.74 13.84
CA VAL A 31 -10.33 -4.56 14.35
C VAL A 31 -11.59 -3.71 14.51
N THR A 32 -11.47 -2.52 15.12
CA THR A 32 -12.59 -1.59 15.27
C THR A 32 -13.17 -1.20 13.92
N TRP A 33 -12.33 -0.91 12.93
CA TRP A 33 -12.77 -0.61 11.57
C TRP A 33 -13.48 -1.79 10.90
N LEU A 34 -12.99 -3.02 11.05
CA LEU A 34 -13.63 -4.24 10.53
C LEU A 34 -15.01 -4.46 11.15
N GLN A 35 -15.13 -4.27 12.47
CA GLN A 35 -16.40 -4.41 13.19
C GLN A 35 -17.40 -3.34 12.78
N GLN A 36 -16.98 -2.06 12.75
CA GLN A 36 -17.88 -0.94 12.51
C GLN A 36 -18.25 -0.76 11.04
N THR A 37 -17.28 -0.89 10.13
CA THR A 37 -17.44 -0.60 8.71
C THR A 37 -17.76 -1.86 7.92
N CYS A 38 -17.03 -2.95 8.17
CA CYS A 38 -17.22 -4.21 7.44
C CYS A 38 -18.23 -5.15 8.10
N LYS A 39 -18.73 -4.82 9.30
CA LYS A 39 -19.69 -5.61 10.08
C LYS A 39 -19.19 -7.04 10.37
N LEU A 40 -17.87 -7.19 10.53
CA LEU A 40 -17.25 -8.46 10.89
C LEU A 40 -17.14 -8.60 12.41
N ASN A 41 -17.56 -9.74 12.95
CA ASN A 41 -17.34 -10.06 14.35
C ASN A 41 -16.00 -10.77 14.51
N VAL A 42 -14.92 -9.99 14.68
CA VAL A 42 -13.53 -10.48 14.82
C VAL A 42 -12.84 -9.76 15.96
N ASP A 43 -11.78 -10.38 16.50
CA ASP A 43 -10.86 -9.79 17.48
C ASP A 43 -9.44 -9.66 16.90
N ALA A 44 -8.47 -9.23 17.71
CA ALA A 44 -7.09 -9.06 17.26
C ALA A 44 -6.40 -10.37 16.83
N THR A 45 -6.86 -11.53 17.31
CA THR A 45 -6.27 -12.85 17.00
C THR A 45 -6.90 -13.52 15.78
N SER A 46 -8.15 -13.17 15.47
CA SER A 46 -8.96 -13.73 14.38
C SER A 46 -9.14 -12.78 13.19
N ALA A 47 -8.68 -11.54 13.31
CA ALA A 47 -8.77 -10.56 12.24
C ALA A 47 -7.98 -11.02 10.99
N PRO A 48 -8.59 -10.96 9.80
CA PRO A 48 -7.94 -11.43 8.58
C PRO A 48 -6.89 -10.43 8.09
N PHE A 49 -5.82 -10.95 7.48
CA PHE A 49 -4.82 -10.12 6.81
C PHE A 49 -5.48 -9.28 5.70
N PRO A 50 -5.31 -7.94 5.67
CA PRO A 50 -5.95 -7.11 4.66
C PRO A 50 -5.39 -7.41 3.26
N ASN A 51 -6.18 -7.18 2.22
CA ASN A 51 -5.62 -6.95 0.88
C ASN A 51 -5.27 -5.47 0.70
N ALA A 52 -4.62 -5.12 -0.42
CA ALA A 52 -4.22 -3.73 -0.69
C ALA A 52 -5.40 -2.73 -0.64
N ARG A 53 -6.60 -3.11 -1.12
CA ARG A 53 -7.79 -2.24 -1.14
C ARG A 53 -8.36 -2.03 0.26
N GLU A 54 -8.43 -3.08 1.07
CA GLU A 54 -8.86 -3.03 2.47
C GLU A 54 -7.90 -2.21 3.31
N PHE A 55 -6.58 -2.42 3.13
CA PHE A 55 -5.58 -1.59 3.78
C PHE A 55 -5.78 -0.11 3.43
N ASN A 56 -5.97 0.22 2.14
CA ASN A 56 -6.25 1.60 1.73
C ASN A 56 -7.55 2.14 2.35
N ALA A 57 -8.63 1.36 2.37
CA ALA A 57 -9.90 1.77 2.99
C ALA A 57 -9.75 2.00 4.50
N PHE A 58 -9.00 1.14 5.18
CA PHE A 58 -8.68 1.26 6.60
C PHE A 58 -7.90 2.54 6.90
N ILE A 59 -6.79 2.80 6.20
CA ILE A 59 -5.98 4.01 6.45
C ILE A 59 -6.74 5.29 6.08
N ARG A 60 -7.62 5.26 5.07
CA ARG A 60 -8.53 6.38 4.75
C ARG A 60 -9.50 6.68 5.89
N ALA A 61 -10.03 5.64 6.54
CA ALA A 61 -10.96 5.81 7.65
C ALA A 61 -10.30 6.47 8.87
N GLN A 62 -8.96 6.45 8.96
CA GLN A 62 -8.20 7.14 10.01
C GLN A 62 -8.00 8.63 9.71
N GLY A 63 -8.55 9.14 8.60
CA GLY A 63 -8.55 10.56 8.26
C GLY A 63 -7.23 11.06 7.65
N PRO A 64 -6.92 12.37 7.78
CA PRO A 64 -5.81 13.01 7.09
C PRO A 64 -4.42 12.57 7.61
N ARG A 65 -4.36 11.72 8.64
CA ARG A 65 -3.11 11.18 9.20
C ARG A 65 -2.30 10.36 8.19
N TYR A 66 -2.94 9.85 7.15
CA TYR A 66 -2.31 9.02 6.13
C TYR A 66 -2.47 9.65 4.73
N PRO A 67 -1.62 10.62 4.36
CA PRO A 67 -1.70 11.27 3.05
C PRO A 67 -1.47 10.31 1.87
N GLN A 68 -0.82 9.17 2.12
CA GLN A 68 -0.65 8.10 1.13
C GLN A 68 -1.96 7.37 0.80
N ALA A 69 -3.01 7.56 1.59
CA ALA A 69 -4.30 6.95 1.37
C ALA A 69 -4.97 7.54 0.12
N ARG A 70 -5.35 6.69 -0.84
CA ARG A 70 -5.91 7.13 -2.12
C ARG A 70 -7.43 7.11 -2.11
N ALA A 71 -8.05 8.27 -2.26
CA ALA A 71 -9.48 8.37 -2.54
C ALA A 71 -9.83 7.85 -3.94
N HIS A 72 -11.11 7.65 -4.21
CA HIS A 72 -11.56 7.39 -5.57
C HIS A 72 -11.28 8.64 -6.41
N CYS A 73 -10.37 8.50 -7.38
CA CYS A 73 -10.08 9.52 -8.36
C CYS A 73 -11.30 9.82 -9.22
N GLN A 74 -11.49 11.10 -9.57
CA GLN A 74 -12.40 11.55 -10.63
C GLN A 74 -11.68 11.71 -11.98
N HIS A 75 -10.48 11.13 -12.12
CA HIS A 75 -9.74 11.18 -13.38
C HIS A 75 -10.56 10.53 -14.50
N VAL A 76 -10.52 11.15 -15.67
CA VAL A 76 -11.07 10.58 -16.90
C VAL A 76 -10.27 9.30 -17.20
N ARG A 77 -10.92 8.14 -17.07
CA ARG A 77 -10.31 6.82 -17.35
C ARG A 77 -10.36 6.49 -18.84
N HIS A 78 -11.40 6.99 -19.48
CA HIS A 78 -11.66 6.88 -20.91
C HIS A 78 -12.53 8.08 -21.30
N PRO A 79 -12.43 8.62 -22.52
CA PRO A 79 -13.28 9.75 -22.97
C PRO A 79 -14.79 9.56 -22.76
N ASN A 80 -15.24 8.29 -22.63
CA ASN A 80 -16.66 7.94 -22.47
C ASN A 80 -17.06 7.40 -21.08
N ASP A 81 -16.14 7.24 -20.13
CA ASP A 81 -16.47 6.69 -18.80
C ASP A 81 -16.81 7.82 -17.83
N ARG A 82 -18.11 8.09 -17.62
CA ARG A 82 -18.53 9.29 -16.87
C ARG A 82 -18.32 9.18 -15.36
N PHE A 83 -18.57 8.05 -14.68
CA PHE A 83 -18.29 7.91 -13.24
C PHE A 83 -18.26 6.43 -12.84
N SER A 84 -17.11 5.94 -12.37
CA SER A 84 -16.99 4.59 -11.80
C SER A 84 -16.62 4.65 -10.32
N LYS A 85 -17.31 3.83 -9.51
CA LYS A 85 -16.99 3.62 -8.08
C LYS A 85 -15.70 2.83 -7.86
N GLU A 86 -15.10 2.30 -8.93
CA GLU A 86 -13.84 1.58 -8.82
C GLU A 86 -12.67 2.58 -8.69
N TYR A 87 -11.44 2.11 -8.53
CA TYR A 87 -10.27 2.98 -8.62
C TYR A 87 -9.79 3.01 -10.06
N CYS A 88 -9.31 4.16 -10.55
CA CYS A 88 -8.58 4.21 -11.82
C CYS A 88 -7.31 3.33 -11.72
N PRO A 89 -6.81 2.77 -12.85
CA PRO A 89 -5.66 1.86 -12.84
C PRO A 89 -4.45 2.42 -12.09
N VAL A 90 -4.13 3.70 -12.29
CA VAL A 90 -3.02 4.40 -11.62
C VAL A 90 -3.22 4.51 -10.11
N CYS A 91 -4.40 4.89 -9.64
CA CYS A 91 -4.66 4.95 -8.19
C CYS A 91 -4.62 3.57 -7.56
N LEU A 92 -5.12 2.55 -8.25
CA LEU A 92 -5.07 1.17 -7.76
C LEU A 92 -3.62 0.66 -7.70
N PHE A 93 -2.79 0.97 -8.70
CA PHE A 93 -1.37 0.69 -8.65
C PHE A 93 -0.71 1.35 -7.45
N HIS A 94 -0.94 2.65 -7.21
CA HIS A 94 -0.43 3.33 -6.02
C HIS A 94 -0.89 2.69 -4.70
N ILE A 95 -2.14 2.22 -4.63
CA ILE A 95 -2.66 1.49 -3.46
C ILE A 95 -1.79 0.24 -3.19
N HIS A 96 -1.49 -0.56 -4.22
CA HIS A 96 -0.61 -1.73 -4.07
C HIS A 96 0.80 -1.33 -3.63
N ILE A 97 1.40 -0.30 -4.24
CA ILE A 97 2.75 0.14 -3.89
C ILE A 97 2.81 0.64 -2.45
N ASN A 98 1.83 1.43 -2.01
CA ASN A 98 1.77 1.92 -0.63
C ASN A 98 1.58 0.78 0.37
N TYR A 99 0.79 -0.23 -0.01
CA TYR A 99 0.61 -1.42 0.80
C TYR A 99 1.91 -2.23 0.96
N ILE A 100 2.63 -2.45 -0.14
CA ILE A 100 3.94 -3.14 -0.10
C ILE A 100 4.95 -2.35 0.73
N LYS A 101 5.04 -1.03 0.54
CA LYS A 101 5.91 -0.16 1.34
C LYS A 101 5.61 -0.23 2.84
N PHE A 102 4.35 -0.30 3.21
CA PHE A 102 3.95 -0.45 4.61
C PHE A 102 4.49 -1.76 5.22
N ILE A 103 4.40 -2.86 4.48
CA ILE A 103 4.96 -4.15 4.89
C ILE A 103 6.50 -4.12 4.92
N ASP A 104 7.13 -3.49 3.91
CA ASP A 104 8.59 -3.33 3.86
C ASP A 104 9.12 -2.59 5.09
N VAL A 105 8.41 -1.56 5.59
CA VAL A 105 8.79 -0.87 6.84
C VAL A 105 8.76 -1.81 8.06
N ALA A 106 7.78 -2.70 8.15
CA ALA A 106 7.75 -3.71 9.23
C ALA A 106 8.88 -4.74 9.08
N TRP A 107 9.15 -5.16 7.85
CA TRP A 107 10.24 -6.08 7.50
C TRP A 107 11.62 -5.51 7.85
N ASP A 108 11.86 -4.24 7.52
CA ASP A 108 13.13 -3.56 7.77
C ASP A 108 13.40 -3.41 9.27
N ARG A 109 12.37 -3.16 10.10
CA ARG A 109 12.49 -3.14 11.57
C ARG A 109 12.98 -4.47 12.15
N LYS A 110 12.69 -5.59 11.49
CA LYS A 110 13.16 -6.92 11.88
C LYS A 110 14.52 -7.29 11.29
N GLY A 111 15.20 -6.35 10.62
CA GLY A 111 16.53 -6.56 10.03
C GLY A 111 16.54 -6.73 8.51
N GLY A 112 15.39 -6.53 7.85
CA GLY A 112 15.30 -6.56 6.39
C GLY A 112 15.45 -7.98 5.82
N PRO A 113 15.79 -8.14 4.53
CA PRO A 113 15.82 -9.45 3.86
C PRO A 113 16.94 -10.37 4.33
N TYR A 114 17.92 -9.83 5.06
CA TYR A 114 19.04 -10.61 5.58
C TYR A 114 18.62 -11.27 6.88
N ARG A 115 18.20 -12.53 6.75
CA ARG A 115 17.84 -13.40 7.86
C ARG A 115 18.98 -13.43 8.87
N LYS A 116 18.77 -12.87 10.06
CA LYS A 116 19.67 -13.10 11.19
C LYS A 116 19.53 -14.55 11.65
N ALA A 117 20.58 -15.10 12.28
CA ALA A 117 20.58 -16.50 12.73
C ALA A 117 19.41 -16.85 13.68
N ASP A 118 18.82 -15.84 14.31
CA ASP A 118 17.74 -15.86 15.29
C ASP A 118 16.37 -15.47 14.72
N ALA A 119 16.14 -15.59 13.41
CA ALA A 119 14.85 -15.22 12.82
C ALA A 119 13.67 -16.00 13.45
N ASP A 120 12.75 -15.25 14.05
CA ASP A 120 11.56 -15.72 14.76
C ASP A 120 10.37 -16.01 13.81
N GLU A 121 9.29 -16.55 14.37
CA GLU A 121 8.06 -16.81 13.61
C GLU A 121 7.42 -15.52 13.08
N GLU A 122 7.59 -14.39 13.78
CA GLU A 122 7.10 -13.09 13.31
C GLU A 122 7.81 -12.67 12.02
N TYR A 123 9.14 -12.84 11.93
CA TYR A 123 9.89 -12.67 10.69
C TYR A 123 9.31 -13.57 9.59
N ALA A 124 9.09 -14.86 9.83
CA ALA A 124 8.48 -15.74 8.83
C ALA A 124 7.09 -15.23 8.35
N GLN A 125 6.27 -14.71 9.27
CA GLN A 125 4.95 -14.14 8.97
C GLN A 125 5.02 -12.88 8.10
N ILE A 126 5.93 -11.94 8.39
CA ILE A 126 6.10 -10.73 7.58
C ILE A 126 6.57 -11.11 6.18
N GLY A 127 7.43 -12.13 6.06
CA GLY A 127 7.92 -12.62 4.77
C GLY A 127 6.79 -13.15 3.89
N ARG A 128 5.87 -13.92 4.49
CA ARG A 128 4.65 -14.41 3.82
C ARG A 128 3.72 -13.27 3.44
N ALA A 129 3.48 -12.32 4.35
CA ALA A 129 2.68 -11.12 4.08
C ALA A 129 3.23 -10.31 2.90
N ARG A 130 4.54 -10.11 2.85
CA ARG A 130 5.23 -9.41 1.77
C ARG A 130 5.10 -10.15 0.44
N HIS A 131 5.30 -11.47 0.44
CA HIS A 131 5.13 -12.28 -0.76
C HIS A 131 3.69 -12.19 -1.29
N PHE A 132 2.70 -12.29 -0.40
CA PHE A 132 1.30 -12.12 -0.74
C PHE A 132 1.00 -10.75 -1.36
N ALA A 133 1.45 -9.65 -0.76
CA ALA A 133 1.21 -8.31 -1.29
C ALA A 133 1.83 -8.11 -2.69
N ARG A 134 3.02 -8.68 -2.94
CA ARG A 134 3.65 -8.66 -4.26
C ARG A 134 2.92 -9.54 -5.27
N MET A 135 2.42 -10.69 -4.84
CA MET A 135 1.56 -11.55 -5.67
C MET A 135 0.25 -10.83 -6.05
N GLU A 136 -0.39 -10.12 -5.12
CA GLU A 136 -1.58 -9.32 -5.43
C GLU A 136 -1.29 -8.25 -6.49
N LEU A 137 -0.15 -7.56 -6.37
CA LEU A 137 0.28 -6.61 -7.39
C LEU A 137 0.53 -7.30 -8.73
N ALA A 138 1.22 -8.45 -8.76
CA ALA A 138 1.48 -9.19 -9.99
C ALA A 138 0.18 -9.64 -10.69
N ASN A 139 -0.80 -10.13 -9.94
CA ASN A 139 -2.12 -10.50 -10.46
C ASN A 139 -2.87 -9.28 -11.03
N HIS A 140 -2.74 -8.12 -10.40
CA HIS A 140 -3.29 -6.88 -10.92
C HIS A 140 -2.57 -6.44 -12.20
N MET A 141 -1.23 -6.50 -12.22
CA MET A 141 -0.43 -6.14 -13.40
C MET A 141 -0.73 -7.04 -14.61
N HIS A 142 -0.99 -8.33 -14.41
CA HIS A 142 -1.44 -9.21 -15.49
C HIS A 142 -2.73 -8.72 -16.16
N LYS A 143 -3.68 -8.18 -15.39
CA LYS A 143 -4.91 -7.57 -15.95
C LYS A 143 -4.61 -6.24 -16.64
N VAL A 144 -3.75 -5.43 -16.05
CA VAL A 144 -3.30 -4.15 -16.64
C VAL A 144 -2.63 -4.39 -17.99
N ASP A 145 -1.86 -5.46 -18.14
CA ASP A 145 -1.17 -5.78 -19.40
C ASP A 145 -2.17 -6.03 -20.54
N ALA A 146 -3.17 -6.88 -20.31
CA ALA A 146 -4.21 -7.16 -21.28
C ALA A 146 -5.03 -5.89 -21.65
N LEU A 147 -5.32 -5.03 -20.68
CA LEU A 147 -6.04 -3.77 -20.91
C LEU A 147 -5.17 -2.73 -21.64
N ALA A 148 -3.88 -2.66 -21.33
CA ALA A 148 -2.95 -1.76 -22.00
C ALA A 148 -2.76 -2.13 -23.48
N GLU A 149 -2.77 -3.41 -23.83
CA GLU A 149 -2.78 -3.86 -25.24
C GLU A 149 -4.02 -3.37 -25.99
N GLN A 150 -5.21 -3.48 -25.37
CA GLN A 150 -6.45 -2.97 -25.93
C GLN A 150 -6.43 -1.45 -26.08
N GLU A 151 -5.92 -0.72 -25.08
CA GLU A 151 -5.75 0.74 -25.14
C GLU A 151 -4.81 1.15 -26.28
N ARG A 152 -3.66 0.47 -26.45
CA ARG A 152 -2.75 0.73 -27.57
C ARG A 152 -3.42 0.52 -28.90
N TRP A 153 -4.12 -0.60 -29.07
CA TRP A 153 -4.87 -0.88 -30.29
C TRP A 153 -5.90 0.23 -30.55
N TRP A 154 -6.69 0.62 -29.55
CA TRP A 154 -7.68 1.68 -29.70
C TRP A 154 -7.03 3.04 -30.05
N ASN A 155 -5.91 3.38 -29.44
CA ASN A 155 -5.16 4.61 -29.74
C ASN A 155 -4.69 4.63 -31.21
N THR A 156 -4.26 3.50 -31.78
CA THR A 156 -3.89 3.44 -33.22
C THR A 156 -5.07 3.70 -34.15
N GLN A 157 -6.29 3.30 -33.74
CA GLN A 157 -7.51 3.51 -34.52
C GLN A 157 -8.07 4.94 -34.37
N ASN A 158 -7.65 5.67 -33.34
CA ASN A 158 -8.20 6.98 -32.98
C ASN A 158 -7.13 8.08 -32.82
N PRO A 159 -6.25 8.31 -33.80
CA PRO A 159 -5.10 9.22 -33.65
C PRO A 159 -5.48 10.70 -33.48
N LYS A 160 -6.74 11.06 -33.75
CA LYS A 160 -7.23 12.45 -33.63
C LYS A 160 -7.68 12.81 -32.21
N LEU A 161 -7.81 11.84 -31.31
CA LEU A 161 -8.26 12.08 -29.94
C LEU A 161 -7.06 12.37 -29.04
N ASP A 162 -7.12 13.47 -28.29
CA ASP A 162 -6.12 13.79 -27.28
C ASP A 162 -6.33 12.92 -26.03
N ILE A 163 -5.29 12.17 -25.67
CA ILE A 163 -5.26 11.23 -24.54
C ILE A 163 -4.22 11.64 -23.49
N SER A 164 -3.59 12.81 -23.62
CA SER A 164 -2.45 13.24 -22.78
C SER A 164 -2.76 13.36 -21.29
N GLY A 165 -4.04 13.53 -20.92
CA GLY A 165 -4.50 13.59 -19.52
C GLY A 165 -5.16 12.33 -18.97
N VAL A 166 -5.16 11.21 -19.71
CA VAL A 166 -5.88 9.99 -19.33
C VAL A 166 -5.02 9.11 -18.43
N TYR A 167 -5.57 8.74 -17.27
CA TYR A 167 -4.93 7.83 -16.31
C TYR A 167 -5.11 6.38 -16.77
N SER A 168 -4.35 6.01 -17.80
CA SER A 168 -4.48 4.78 -18.59
C SER A 168 -3.74 3.57 -18.02
N CYS A 169 -4.07 2.37 -18.49
CA CYS A 169 -3.32 1.15 -18.18
C CYS A 169 -1.90 1.18 -18.79
N CYS A 170 -1.73 1.82 -19.94
CA CYS A 170 -0.40 2.06 -20.53
C CYS A 170 0.51 2.83 -19.57
N GLN A 171 0.00 3.90 -18.95
CA GLN A 171 0.76 4.68 -17.95
C GLN A 171 1.16 3.81 -16.76
N VAL A 172 0.27 2.92 -16.29
CA VAL A 172 0.57 2.00 -15.19
C VAL A 172 1.71 1.04 -15.53
N GLN A 173 1.80 0.55 -16.77
CA GLN A 173 2.92 -0.30 -17.19
C GLN A 173 4.26 0.45 -17.09
N ASP A 174 4.31 1.70 -17.51
CA ASP A 174 5.53 2.51 -17.41
C ASP A 174 5.91 2.79 -15.96
N MET A 175 4.92 3.10 -15.10
CA MET A 175 5.12 3.24 -13.66
C MET A 175 5.61 1.94 -13.02
N TYR A 176 5.09 0.79 -13.44
CA TYR A 176 5.50 -0.51 -12.92
C TYR A 176 6.93 -0.87 -13.32
N ARG A 177 7.31 -0.64 -14.59
CA ARG A 177 8.69 -0.80 -15.06
C ARG A 177 9.65 0.09 -14.29
N ALA A 178 9.29 1.36 -14.09
CA ALA A 178 10.07 2.28 -13.27
C ALA A 178 10.22 1.76 -11.83
N TRP A 179 9.15 1.25 -11.23
CA TRP A 179 9.18 0.66 -9.89
C TRP A 179 10.07 -0.58 -9.78
N LEU A 180 10.05 -1.48 -10.78
CA LEU A 180 10.92 -2.67 -10.83
C LEU A 180 12.40 -2.30 -10.96
N ASN A 181 12.69 -1.19 -11.63
CA ASN A 181 14.05 -0.70 -11.84
C ASN A 181 14.56 0.23 -10.73
N LEU A 182 13.75 0.49 -9.69
CA LEU A 182 14.24 1.25 -8.54
C LEU A 182 15.45 0.53 -7.96
N PRO A 183 16.58 1.22 -7.74
CA PRO A 183 17.71 0.60 -7.09
C PRO A 183 17.22 0.05 -5.76
N SER A 184 17.43 -1.25 -5.54
CA SER A 184 17.20 -1.82 -4.22
C SER A 184 17.99 -0.94 -3.25
N PRO A 185 17.37 -0.41 -2.18
CA PRO A 185 18.08 0.42 -1.22
C PRO A 185 19.29 -0.39 -0.79
N THR A 186 20.46 0.04 -1.25
CA THR A 186 21.69 -0.71 -1.02
C THR A 186 21.89 -0.64 0.49
N PRO A 187 22.10 -1.77 1.19
CA PRO A 187 22.45 -1.75 2.61
C PRO A 187 23.85 -1.13 2.72
N GLY A 188 23.92 0.20 2.63
CA GLY A 188 25.08 0.92 2.11
C GLY A 188 25.46 2.19 2.86
N ALA A 189 24.85 2.44 4.02
CA ALA A 189 25.47 3.31 5.02
C ALA A 189 25.94 2.40 6.17
N LYS A 190 27.26 2.33 6.32
CA LYS A 190 28.03 1.40 7.16
C LYS A 190 27.46 1.22 8.57
N PRO A 191 27.66 0.04 9.21
CA PRO A 191 27.49 -0.08 10.65
C PRO A 191 28.38 0.98 11.31
N HIS A 192 27.76 1.95 11.98
CA HIS A 192 28.48 2.70 12.98
C HIS A 192 29.06 1.65 13.94
N GLY A 193 30.38 1.70 14.19
CA GLY A 193 31.03 0.88 15.22
C GLY A 193 30.26 0.98 16.55
N PRO A 194 30.57 0.13 17.55
CA PRO A 194 29.77 0.01 18.78
C PRO A 194 29.46 1.39 19.37
N LYS A 195 28.25 1.90 19.10
CA LYS A 195 27.76 3.11 19.74
C LYS A 195 27.39 2.67 21.13
N THR A 196 28.24 3.00 22.09
CA THR A 196 27.85 3.02 23.50
C THR A 196 26.64 3.96 23.59
N VAL A 197 25.44 3.40 23.65
CA VAL A 197 24.21 4.16 23.81
C VAL A 197 24.22 4.70 25.23
N SER A 198 24.70 5.93 25.39
CA SER A 198 24.44 6.71 26.60
C SER A 198 23.11 7.43 26.39
N TRP A 199 22.15 7.16 27.26
CA TRP A 199 20.88 7.87 27.28
C TRP A 199 21.13 9.18 28.01
N SER A 200 21.39 10.27 27.27
CA SER A 200 21.25 11.61 27.84
C SER A 200 19.75 11.97 27.89
N ALA A 201 19.36 12.77 28.88
CA ALA A 201 17.98 13.25 29.06
C ALA A 201 17.44 14.05 27.85
N ASP A 202 18.28 14.37 26.87
CA ASP A 202 17.97 15.16 25.67
C ASP A 202 17.72 14.32 24.41
N THR A 203 17.65 12.98 24.51
CA THR A 203 17.41 12.13 23.34
C THR A 203 15.97 12.34 22.83
N LYS A 204 15.84 13.00 21.67
CA LYS A 204 14.57 13.38 21.04
C LYS A 204 13.70 12.14 20.74
N ASP A 205 12.50 12.11 21.33
CA ASP A 205 11.50 11.06 21.11
C ASP A 205 10.73 11.31 19.80
N PHE A 206 10.97 10.48 18.78
CA PHE A 206 10.32 10.57 17.47
C PHE A 206 8.89 10.01 17.45
N THR A 207 8.38 9.45 18.56
CA THR A 207 6.98 9.02 18.66
C THR A 207 6.03 10.20 18.90
N ARG A 208 6.56 11.36 19.30
CA ARG A 208 5.83 12.62 19.45
C ARG A 208 6.18 13.54 18.29
N ARG A 209 5.35 13.58 17.24
CA ARG A 209 5.45 14.67 16.25
C ARG A 209 5.12 15.99 16.96
N SER A 210 6.07 16.92 17.02
CA SER A 210 5.79 18.31 17.38
C SER A 210 4.90 18.92 16.29
N ALA A 211 3.92 19.72 16.70
CA ALA A 211 2.94 20.34 15.81
C ALA A 211 3.55 21.28 14.75
N ASP A 212 4.83 21.64 14.90
CA ASP A 212 5.50 22.68 14.11
C ASP A 212 6.14 22.18 12.79
N GLU A 213 6.11 20.88 12.48
CA GLU A 213 6.68 20.32 11.22
C GLU A 213 5.64 20.17 10.09
N MET A 214 4.61 21.04 10.05
CA MET A 214 3.49 20.96 9.10
C MET A 214 3.43 22.12 8.09
N ASP A 215 4.56 22.73 7.74
CA ASP A 215 4.56 23.95 6.93
C ASP A 215 5.46 23.95 5.67
N TRP A 216 5.83 22.79 5.14
CA TRP A 216 6.56 22.74 3.87
C TRP A 216 6.05 21.63 2.94
N GLU A 217 5.85 22.02 1.68
CA GLU A 217 5.38 21.24 0.52
C GLU A 217 3.85 21.20 0.26
N TYR A 218 3.30 22.38 -0.06
CA TYR A 218 2.18 22.52 -1.00
C TYR A 218 2.61 23.46 -2.14
N ASN A 219 3.09 22.90 -3.26
CA ASN A 219 3.10 23.51 -4.59
C ASN A 219 3.67 22.50 -5.63
N ALA A 220 2.79 21.65 -6.16
CA ALA A 220 2.86 21.08 -7.52
C ALA A 220 1.54 20.35 -7.82
#